data_AF-A0A939BE07-F1
#
_entry.id   AF-A0A939BE07-F1
#
_cell.length_a   1.000
_cell.length_b   1.000
_cell.length_c   1.000
_cell.angle_alpha   90.00
_cell.angle_beta   90.00
_cell.angle_gamma   90.00
#
_symmetry.space_group_name_H-M   'P 1'
#
loop_
_entity.id
_entity.type
_entity.pdbx_description
1 polymer ?
#
loop_
_entity_poly.entity_id
_entity_poly.type
_entity_poly.pdbx_seq_one_letter_code
_entity_poly.pdbx_strand_id
1 'polypeptide(L)'
;MAFKIGFAAEHPAEKQNEAAYITQKVQTVPRKSVVQVRFPGRGMALAYYNDMFDLKCGDMVYVDGKLEGMLGRVTEVNYNFKIKISDYKRVIAVVDTTVHGQFFMAGSHFVTFDREALPNSKVVRWFKAPAKEDDEFVSGSDDTTFRLDDLKGMNVSAAIAERGHEYYLENKVRYISIDGSKGYAIVEGSESYEVEFEYRNGEIGQLICSCFCSYNCKHEFAAMLQLKETLELIEKNYAYEYERTGYFAAINKGTLFAFAIDGKDTGNFIL
;
A
#
# COMPACT_ATOMS: atom_id res chain seq x y z
N MET A 1 43.55 -38.24 24.21
CA MET A 1 43.78 -37.04 25.05
C MET A 1 43.59 -35.80 24.19
N ALA A 2 42.89 -34.80 24.74
CA ALA A 2 42.71 -33.42 24.30
C ALA A 2 41.83 -33.12 23.06
N PHE A 3 40.58 -32.73 23.36
CA PHE A 3 39.72 -31.84 22.56
C PHE A 3 40.23 -30.39 22.57
N LYS A 4 39.97 -29.63 21.50
CA LYS A 4 39.74 -28.16 21.39
C LYS A 4 39.21 -27.90 19.96
N ILE A 5 37.90 -27.85 19.70
CA ILE A 5 36.95 -26.70 19.75
C ILE A 5 37.58 -25.36 19.32
N GLY A 6 37.05 -24.80 18.22
CA GLY A 6 37.34 -23.46 17.70
C GLY A 6 36.50 -23.12 16.47
N PHE A 7 35.20 -22.89 16.69
CA PHE A 7 34.31 -22.17 15.77
C PHE A 7 34.58 -20.66 15.88
N ALA A 8 34.72 -19.98 14.75
CA ALA A 8 34.21 -18.62 14.45
C ALA A 8 34.92 -18.08 13.20
N ALA A 9 34.28 -18.20 12.03
CA ALA A 9 34.51 -17.28 10.93
C ALA A 9 33.38 -16.26 11.00
N GLU A 10 33.67 -15.09 11.56
CA GLU A 10 32.79 -13.93 11.49
C GLU A 10 32.73 -13.47 10.02
N HIS A 11 31.68 -13.88 9.31
CA HIS A 11 31.25 -13.14 8.14
C HIS A 11 30.53 -11.88 8.64
N PRO A 12 30.97 -10.67 8.27
CA PRO A 12 30.16 -9.49 8.51
C PRO A 12 28.87 -9.69 7.71
N ALA A 13 27.75 -9.84 8.41
CA ALA A 13 26.45 -9.71 7.79
C ALA A 13 26.42 -8.34 7.10
N GLU A 14 26.38 -8.34 5.77
CA GLU A 14 25.98 -7.18 5.01
C GLU A 14 24.58 -6.80 5.50
N LYS A 15 24.51 -5.80 6.39
CA LYS A 15 23.30 -5.01 6.59
C LYS A 15 23.02 -4.31 5.26
N GLN A 16 22.35 -5.00 4.36
CA GLN A 16 21.84 -4.42 3.13
C GLN A 16 20.68 -3.50 3.50
N ASN A 17 21.03 -2.26 3.85
CA ASN A 17 20.37 -1.03 3.44
C ASN A 17 18.84 -1.09 3.19
N GLU A 18 18.05 -1.47 4.20
CA GLU A 18 16.59 -1.21 4.23
C GLU A 18 16.26 0.29 4.32
N ALA A 19 17.26 1.15 4.56
CA ALA A 19 17.12 2.61 4.54
C ALA A 19 17.40 3.25 3.16
N ALA A 20 17.72 2.47 2.11
CA ALA A 20 18.12 3.00 0.80
C ALA A 20 17.02 2.99 -0.28
N TYR A 21 15.79 2.60 0.04
CA TYR A 21 14.62 2.95 -0.78
C TYR A 21 14.06 4.30 -0.35
N ILE A 22 14.95 5.29 -0.27
CA ILE A 22 14.54 6.69 -0.40
C ILE A 22 14.11 6.83 -1.85
N THR A 23 12.79 6.74 -2.04
CA THR A 23 12.05 7.10 -3.24
C THR A 23 12.82 8.13 -4.07
N GLN A 24 13.34 7.68 -5.21
CA GLN A 24 14.06 8.53 -6.14
C GLN A 24 13.09 9.58 -6.73
N LYS A 25 13.17 10.78 -6.15
CA LYS A 25 13.03 12.12 -6.75
C LYS A 25 11.84 12.38 -7.70
N VAL A 26 10.94 13.22 -7.18
CA VAL A 26 11.09 14.67 -7.41
C VAL A 26 11.22 15.35 -6.04
N GLN A 27 12.41 15.34 -5.44
CA GLN A 27 12.69 16.21 -4.29
C GLN A 27 12.86 17.62 -4.82
N THR A 28 11.74 18.32 -5.02
CA THR A 28 11.72 19.77 -5.04
C THR A 28 12.31 20.28 -3.73
N VAL A 29 13.11 21.35 -3.80
CA VAL A 29 13.68 21.97 -2.61
C VAL A 29 12.53 22.36 -1.68
N PRO A 30 12.50 21.89 -0.41
CA PRO A 30 11.42 22.22 0.52
C PRO A 30 11.17 23.73 0.57
N ARG A 31 9.89 24.12 0.51
CA ARG A 31 9.51 25.53 0.51
C ARG A 31 8.48 25.80 1.60
N LYS A 32 8.85 26.66 2.54
CA LYS A 32 7.98 27.07 3.63
C LYS A 32 6.68 27.65 3.09
N SER A 33 5.55 27.14 3.58
CA SER A 33 4.22 27.60 3.21
C SER A 33 3.22 27.46 4.36
N VAL A 34 2.14 28.24 4.30
CA VAL A 34 0.89 27.92 4.99
C VAL A 34 -0.08 27.44 3.93
N VAL A 35 -0.62 26.24 4.12
CA VAL A 35 -1.53 25.60 3.17
C VAL A 35 -2.92 25.45 3.76
N GLN A 36 -3.95 25.54 2.91
CA GLN A 36 -5.31 25.16 3.25
C GLN A 36 -5.51 23.71 2.81
N VAL A 37 -5.90 22.83 3.74
CA VAL A 37 -6.11 21.40 3.49
C VAL A 37 -7.57 21.06 3.74
N ARG A 38 -8.23 20.46 2.75
CA ARG A 38 -9.60 19.95 2.83
C ARG A 38 -9.59 18.44 3.07
N PHE A 39 -10.40 17.99 4.02
CA PHE A 39 -10.56 16.57 4.34
C PHE A 39 -11.96 16.09 3.94
N PRO A 40 -12.11 14.81 3.52
CA PRO A 40 -13.41 14.21 3.25
C PRO A 40 -14.37 14.36 4.46
N GLY A 41 -15.64 14.63 4.20
CA GLY A 41 -16.66 14.80 5.25
C GLY A 41 -16.54 16.09 6.08
N ARG A 42 -15.59 16.98 5.77
CA ARG A 42 -15.47 18.31 6.38
C ARG A 42 -15.86 19.38 5.38
N GLY A 43 -16.77 20.27 5.78
CA GLY A 43 -17.24 21.38 4.94
C GLY A 43 -16.28 22.56 4.80
N MET A 44 -15.10 22.52 5.42
CA MET A 44 -14.12 23.61 5.40
C MET A 44 -12.69 23.08 5.22
N ALA A 45 -11.83 23.91 4.63
CA ALA A 45 -10.39 23.69 4.65
C ALA A 45 -9.79 24.27 5.94
N LEU A 46 -8.72 23.65 6.43
CA LEU A 46 -8.01 24.06 7.64
C LEU A 46 -6.56 24.43 7.30
N ALA A 47 -6.02 25.39 8.04
CA ALA A 47 -4.67 25.90 7.80
C ALA A 47 -3.60 25.05 8.49
N TYR A 48 -2.57 24.66 7.76
CA TYR A 48 -1.40 23.93 8.27
C TYR A 48 -0.11 24.63 7.83
N TYR A 49 0.90 24.56 8.68
CA TYR A 49 2.25 24.98 8.34
C TYR A 49 3.01 23.84 7.66
N ASN A 50 3.80 24.17 6.65
CA ASN A 50 4.68 23.25 5.96
C ASN A 50 6.07 23.87 5.85
N ASP A 51 7.10 23.10 6.18
CA ASP A 51 8.51 23.42 5.99
C ASP A 51 9.33 22.30 5.35
N MET A 52 8.66 21.19 4.98
CA MET A 52 9.31 19.96 4.54
C MET A 52 9.12 19.68 3.05
N PHE A 53 8.11 20.29 2.42
CA PHE A 53 7.71 19.97 1.05
C PHE A 53 7.52 21.25 0.21
N ASP A 54 7.63 21.18 -1.12
CA ASP A 54 7.20 22.26 -2.02
C ASP A 54 5.78 21.98 -2.54
N LEU A 55 4.80 22.17 -1.67
CA LEU A 55 3.40 21.81 -1.90
C LEU A 55 2.75 22.63 -3.03
N LYS A 56 1.90 21.98 -3.81
CA LYS A 56 1.04 22.56 -4.83
C LYS A 56 -0.44 22.32 -4.51
N CYS A 57 -1.30 23.14 -5.08
CA CYS A 57 -2.74 22.87 -5.05
C CYS A 57 -3.00 21.53 -5.74
N GLY A 58 -3.84 20.71 -5.14
CA GLY A 58 -4.15 19.37 -5.60
C GLY A 58 -3.36 18.26 -4.90
N ASP A 59 -2.21 18.57 -4.27
CA ASP A 59 -1.40 17.59 -3.55
C ASP A 59 -2.21 16.93 -2.42
N MET A 60 -2.02 15.62 -2.29
CA MET A 60 -2.63 14.82 -1.24
C MET A 60 -1.63 14.68 -0.10
N VAL A 61 -2.05 14.97 1.13
CA VAL A 61 -1.16 15.13 2.28
C VAL A 61 -1.73 14.53 3.56
N TYR A 62 -0.83 14.12 4.45
CA TYR A 62 -1.15 13.83 5.85
C TYR A 62 -0.67 14.97 6.75
N VAL A 63 -1.37 15.18 7.85
CA VAL A 63 -1.09 16.25 8.83
C VAL A 63 -1.03 15.70 10.25
N ASP A 64 -0.40 16.43 11.16
CA ASP A 64 -0.49 16.14 12.60
C ASP A 64 -1.76 16.72 13.25
N GLY A 65 -2.05 16.29 14.49
CA GLY A 65 -3.17 16.79 15.28
C GLY A 65 -4.46 15.99 15.11
N LYS A 66 -5.62 16.66 15.22
CA LYS A 66 -6.93 15.97 15.34
C LYS A 66 -7.37 15.21 14.08
N LEU A 67 -6.80 15.54 12.93
CA LEU A 67 -7.09 14.89 11.65
C LEU A 67 -5.91 14.03 11.18
N GLU A 68 -5.01 13.68 12.10
CA GLU A 68 -3.95 12.72 11.85
C GLU A 68 -4.52 11.38 11.36
N GLY A 69 -3.80 10.71 10.46
CA GLY A 69 -4.26 9.49 9.80
C GLY A 69 -5.26 9.73 8.66
N MET A 70 -5.92 10.89 8.59
CA MET A 70 -6.81 11.21 7.48
C MET A 70 -6.05 11.82 6.31
N LEU A 71 -6.35 11.36 5.10
CA LEU A 71 -5.79 11.95 3.90
C LEU A 71 -6.54 13.25 3.53
N GLY A 72 -5.80 14.34 3.40
CA GLY A 72 -6.32 15.64 3.01
C GLY A 72 -5.81 16.08 1.64
N ARG A 73 -6.50 17.04 1.03
CA ARG A 73 -6.11 17.64 -0.25
C ARG A 73 -5.80 19.12 -0.08
N VAL A 74 -4.64 19.56 -0.55
CA VAL A 74 -4.23 20.96 -0.55
C VAL A 74 -5.10 21.74 -1.54
N THR A 75 -5.81 22.76 -1.07
CA THR A 75 -6.65 23.62 -1.90
C THR A 75 -6.00 24.97 -2.20
N GLU A 76 -5.15 25.46 -1.30
CA GLU A 76 -4.45 26.74 -1.45
C GLU A 76 -3.06 26.68 -0.82
N VAL A 77 -2.12 27.43 -1.37
CA VAL A 77 -0.74 27.53 -0.87
C VAL A 77 -0.35 29.00 -0.76
N ASN A 78 0.01 29.44 0.45
CA ASN A 78 0.50 30.79 0.71
C ASN A 78 1.98 30.76 1.12
N TYR A 79 2.83 31.44 0.34
CA TYR A 79 4.27 31.58 0.62
C TYR A 79 4.62 32.89 1.34
N ASN A 80 3.68 33.83 1.44
CA ASN A 80 3.85 35.14 2.06
C ASN A 80 3.03 35.20 3.36
N PHE A 81 3.62 34.76 4.47
CA PHE A 81 2.91 34.66 5.75
C PHE A 81 3.80 35.05 6.93
N LYS A 82 3.16 35.46 8.03
CA LYS A 82 3.75 35.62 9.35
C LYS A 82 2.84 34.92 10.34
N ILE A 83 3.31 33.80 10.89
CA ILE A 83 2.58 32.97 11.85
C ILE A 83 3.42 32.75 13.10
N LYS A 84 2.76 32.38 14.19
CA LYS A 84 3.42 31.81 15.37
C LYS A 84 3.35 30.29 15.26
N ILE A 85 4.50 29.62 15.17
CA ILE A 85 4.56 28.17 14.89
C ILE A 85 3.77 27.35 15.92
N SER A 86 3.73 27.76 17.18
CA SER A 86 2.97 27.08 18.24
C SER A 86 1.47 26.97 17.98
N ASP A 87 0.93 27.83 17.12
CA ASP A 87 -0.51 27.94 16.86
C ASP A 87 -0.93 27.07 15.67
N TYR A 88 0.03 26.45 14.97
CA TYR A 88 -0.21 25.69 13.75
C TYR A 88 0.20 24.23 13.89
N LYS A 89 -0.66 23.37 13.35
CA LYS A 89 -0.36 21.98 13.03
C LYS A 89 0.41 21.90 11.71
N ARG A 90 1.10 20.79 11.49
CA ARG A 90 2.06 20.59 10.40
C ARG A 90 1.57 19.59 9.37
N VAL A 91 1.99 19.80 8.13
CA VAL A 91 2.00 18.75 7.11
C VAL A 91 3.15 17.79 7.43
N ILE A 92 2.85 16.50 7.52
CA ILE A 92 3.83 15.46 7.91
C ILE A 92 4.25 14.57 6.74
N ALA A 93 3.41 14.46 5.70
CA ALA A 93 3.76 13.71 4.49
C ALA A 93 2.97 14.20 3.28
N VAL A 94 3.57 13.98 2.11
CA VAL A 94 2.94 14.15 0.80
C VAL A 94 2.83 12.79 0.14
N VAL A 95 1.68 12.51 -0.46
CA VAL A 95 1.40 11.26 -1.15
C VAL A 95 1.80 11.41 -2.61
N ASP A 96 2.69 10.53 -3.07
CA ASP A 96 3.04 10.44 -4.48
C ASP A 96 1.93 9.71 -5.25
N THR A 97 1.15 10.47 -6.03
CA THR A 97 0.10 9.96 -6.91
C THR A 97 0.52 9.88 -8.38
N THR A 98 1.83 9.98 -8.65
CA THR A 98 2.36 9.78 -10.01
C THR A 98 2.39 8.29 -10.34
N VAL A 99 1.86 7.98 -11.53
CA VAL A 99 1.78 6.62 -12.06
C VAL A 99 2.24 6.70 -13.51
N HIS A 100 3.21 5.87 -13.84
CA HIS A 100 3.76 5.74 -15.19
C HIS A 100 3.96 4.26 -15.48
N GLY A 101 3.38 3.77 -16.56
CA GLY A 101 3.52 2.36 -16.92
C GLY A 101 2.36 1.88 -17.76
N GLN A 102 2.42 0.61 -18.14
CA GLN A 102 1.36 -0.05 -18.89
C GLN A 102 0.44 -0.81 -17.94
N PHE A 103 -0.87 -0.67 -18.19
CA PHE A 103 -1.92 -1.32 -17.42
C PHE A 103 -2.82 -2.13 -18.33
N PHE A 104 -3.20 -3.31 -17.86
CA PHE A 104 -4.06 -4.28 -18.54
C PHE A 104 -5.36 -4.42 -17.75
N MET A 105 -6.48 -4.62 -18.45
CA MET A 105 -7.77 -4.81 -17.77
C MET A 105 -7.86 -6.23 -17.21
N ALA A 106 -8.19 -6.36 -15.92
CA ALA A 106 -8.47 -7.64 -15.28
C ALA A 106 -9.63 -7.47 -14.28
N GLY A 107 -10.85 -7.77 -14.73
CA GLY A 107 -12.04 -7.70 -13.86
C GLY A 107 -12.28 -6.28 -13.34
N SER A 108 -12.38 -6.13 -12.02
CA SER A 108 -12.53 -4.84 -11.33
C SER A 108 -11.21 -4.08 -11.12
N HIS A 109 -10.08 -4.66 -11.50
CA HIS A 109 -8.74 -4.10 -11.34
C HIS A 109 -8.06 -3.81 -12.68
N PHE A 110 -7.05 -2.96 -12.62
CA PHE A 110 -6.00 -2.88 -13.62
C PHE A 110 -4.77 -3.62 -13.12
N VAL A 111 -4.14 -4.41 -13.97
CA VAL A 111 -2.91 -5.14 -13.68
C VAL A 111 -1.75 -4.48 -14.42
N THR A 112 -0.60 -4.35 -13.76
CA THR A 112 0.68 -4.02 -14.38
C THR A 112 1.70 -5.10 -14.05
N PHE A 113 2.59 -5.37 -14.99
CA PHE A 113 3.72 -6.28 -14.82
C PHE A 113 5.04 -5.51 -14.66
N ASP A 114 4.96 -4.18 -14.56
CA ASP A 114 6.09 -3.29 -14.32
C ASP A 114 6.16 -2.90 -12.83
N ARG A 115 7.28 -3.24 -12.20
CA ARG A 115 7.56 -3.01 -10.77
C ARG A 115 7.57 -1.54 -10.40
N GLU A 116 7.99 -0.68 -11.33
CA GLU A 116 8.11 0.75 -11.11
C GLU A 116 6.78 1.48 -11.30
N ALA A 117 5.81 0.85 -11.98
CA ALA A 117 4.55 1.49 -12.30
C ALA A 117 3.68 1.73 -11.06
N LEU A 118 3.58 0.74 -10.15
CA LEU A 118 2.84 0.83 -8.89
C LEU A 118 3.51 0.00 -7.78
N PRO A 119 4.68 0.42 -7.27
CA PRO A 119 5.32 -0.26 -6.14
C PRO A 119 4.46 -0.15 -4.88
N ASN A 120 4.37 -1.24 -4.11
CA ASN A 120 3.58 -1.32 -2.88
C ASN A 120 3.92 -0.20 -1.87
N SER A 121 5.21 0.13 -1.73
CA SER A 121 5.73 1.20 -0.86
C SER A 121 5.21 2.59 -1.22
N LYS A 122 4.82 2.82 -2.49
CA LYS A 122 4.12 4.03 -2.92
C LYS A 122 2.63 3.92 -2.62
N VAL A 123 1.99 2.83 -3.03
CA VAL A 123 0.53 2.68 -2.96
C VAL A 123 0.02 2.63 -1.53
N VAL A 124 0.77 2.06 -0.58
CA VAL A 124 0.39 2.05 0.85
C VAL A 124 0.14 3.46 1.38
N ARG A 125 0.89 4.47 0.90
CA ARG A 125 0.73 5.88 1.29
C ARG A 125 -0.53 6.53 0.74
N TRP A 126 -1.22 5.90 -0.20
CA TRP A 126 -2.53 6.37 -0.65
C TRP A 126 -3.61 6.10 0.40
N PHE A 127 -3.35 5.13 1.27
CA PHE A 127 -4.32 4.61 2.23
C PHE A 127 -3.93 4.85 3.68
N LYS A 128 -2.63 4.85 3.97
CA LYS A 128 -2.09 4.90 5.34
C LYS A 128 -1.06 6.01 5.51
N ALA A 129 -1.22 6.75 6.60
CA ALA A 129 -0.23 7.71 7.04
C ALA A 129 1.12 7.03 7.34
N PRO A 130 2.23 7.81 7.36
CA PRO A 130 3.50 7.37 7.96
C PRO A 130 3.30 6.68 9.30
N ALA A 131 3.92 5.50 9.44
CA ALA A 131 4.01 4.83 10.73
C ALA A 131 4.82 5.70 11.69
N LYS A 132 4.42 5.70 12.95
CA LYS A 132 5.11 6.38 14.04
C LYS A 132 6.21 5.49 14.61
N GLU A 133 7.08 6.07 15.43
CA GLU A 133 8.15 5.32 16.12
C GLU A 133 7.59 4.23 17.05
N ASP A 134 6.36 4.40 17.55
CA ASP A 134 5.65 3.46 18.42
C ASP A 134 4.76 2.44 17.67
N ASP A 135 4.67 2.52 16.34
CA ASP A 135 3.91 1.57 15.50
C ASP A 135 4.76 0.34 15.13
N GLU A 136 5.35 -0.34 16.12
CA GLU A 136 6.14 -1.54 15.89
C GLU A 136 5.23 -2.74 15.55
N PHE A 137 5.44 -3.32 14.36
CA PHE A 137 4.78 -4.55 13.95
C PHE A 137 5.68 -5.75 14.23
N VAL A 138 5.13 -6.75 14.91
CA VAL A 138 5.76 -8.06 15.09
C VAL A 138 4.90 -9.11 14.41
N SER A 139 5.52 -9.84 13.48
CA SER A 139 4.86 -10.91 12.73
C SER A 139 5.45 -12.26 13.14
N GLY A 140 4.60 -13.28 13.17
CA GLY A 140 4.99 -14.67 13.39
C GLY A 140 4.26 -15.58 12.41
N SER A 141 4.81 -16.78 12.20
CA SER A 141 4.19 -17.81 11.37
C SER A 141 4.26 -19.15 12.08
N ASP A 142 3.25 -19.99 11.86
CA ASP A 142 3.23 -21.39 12.26
C ASP A 142 3.66 -22.34 11.13
N ASP A 143 4.22 -21.78 10.04
CA ASP A 143 4.65 -22.47 8.81
C ASP A 143 3.53 -23.28 8.12
N THR A 144 2.27 -23.02 8.45
CA THR A 144 1.14 -23.66 7.79
C THR A 144 0.93 -23.11 6.38
N THR A 145 0.50 -23.99 5.48
CA THR A 145 0.17 -23.64 4.10
C THR A 145 -1.18 -24.23 3.70
N PHE A 146 -1.83 -23.60 2.72
CA PHE A 146 -3.06 -24.11 2.11
C PHE A 146 -3.10 -23.81 0.61
N ARG A 147 -3.91 -24.56 -0.14
CA ARG A 147 -4.07 -24.33 -1.58
C ARG A 147 -5.00 -23.14 -1.84
N LEU A 148 -4.60 -22.22 -2.72
CA LEU A 148 -5.43 -21.09 -3.15
C LEU A 148 -6.77 -21.54 -3.75
N ASP A 149 -6.79 -22.69 -4.43
CA ASP A 149 -8.01 -23.26 -5.00
C ASP A 149 -8.93 -23.94 -3.98
N ASP A 150 -8.45 -24.21 -2.77
CA ASP A 150 -9.22 -24.79 -1.67
C ASP A 150 -9.06 -23.98 -0.37
N LEU A 151 -9.78 -22.86 -0.32
CA LEU A 151 -9.75 -21.93 0.82
C LEU A 151 -10.28 -22.53 2.14
N LYS A 152 -10.78 -23.78 2.15
CA LYS A 152 -11.09 -24.48 3.41
C LYS A 152 -9.85 -24.66 4.28
N GLY A 153 -8.67 -24.79 3.67
CA GLY A 153 -7.40 -24.89 4.40
C GLY A 153 -7.04 -23.65 5.21
N MET A 154 -7.66 -22.49 4.92
CA MET A 154 -7.51 -21.27 5.71
C MET A 154 -8.19 -21.36 7.09
N ASN A 155 -9.01 -22.39 7.34
CA ASN A 155 -9.62 -22.69 8.63
C ASN A 155 -10.39 -21.51 9.26
N VAL A 156 -11.15 -20.79 8.44
CA VAL A 156 -12.05 -19.72 8.88
C VAL A 156 -13.47 -20.23 9.12
N SER A 157 -14.21 -19.59 10.03
CA SER A 157 -15.63 -19.90 10.23
C SER A 157 -16.47 -19.45 9.02
N ALA A 158 -17.64 -20.07 8.83
CA ALA A 158 -18.55 -19.70 7.74
C ALA A 158 -18.95 -18.22 7.76
N ALA A 159 -19.19 -17.65 8.95
CA ALA A 159 -19.52 -16.24 9.12
C ALA A 159 -18.36 -15.30 8.75
N ILE A 160 -17.10 -15.71 8.97
CA ILE A 160 -15.92 -14.94 8.55
C ILE A 160 -15.77 -15.02 7.02
N ALA A 161 -15.92 -16.23 6.46
CA ALA A 161 -15.85 -16.44 5.01
C ALA A 161 -16.92 -15.62 4.27
N GLU A 162 -18.15 -15.57 4.77
CA GLU A 162 -19.24 -14.77 4.20
C GLU A 162 -18.89 -13.28 4.18
N ARG A 163 -18.42 -12.73 5.31
CA ARG A 163 -17.97 -11.33 5.37
C ARG A 163 -16.77 -11.04 4.46
N GLY A 164 -15.85 -12.01 4.32
CA GLY A 164 -14.72 -11.89 3.39
C GLY A 164 -15.19 -11.88 1.94
N HIS A 165 -16.19 -12.70 1.62
CA HIS A 165 -16.83 -12.71 0.31
C HIS A 165 -17.55 -11.39 0.00
N GLU A 166 -18.25 -10.79 0.97
CA GLU A 166 -18.83 -9.44 0.82
C GLU A 166 -17.76 -8.39 0.49
N TYR A 167 -16.63 -8.40 1.20
CA TYR A 167 -15.52 -7.48 0.94
C TYR A 167 -14.95 -7.64 -0.47
N TYR A 168 -14.82 -8.88 -0.94
CA TYR A 168 -14.42 -9.18 -2.31
C TYR A 168 -15.42 -8.62 -3.33
N LEU A 169 -16.71 -8.91 -3.18
CA LEU A 169 -17.77 -8.41 -4.08
C LEU A 169 -17.87 -6.88 -4.12
N GLU A 170 -17.63 -6.22 -2.99
CA GLU A 170 -17.60 -4.76 -2.88
C GLU A 170 -16.29 -4.14 -3.41
N ASN A 171 -15.37 -4.95 -3.94
CA ASN A 171 -14.05 -4.53 -4.42
C ASN A 171 -13.22 -3.82 -3.35
N LYS A 172 -13.32 -4.28 -2.09
CA LYS A 172 -12.59 -3.72 -0.95
C LYS A 172 -11.11 -4.08 -0.95
N VAL A 173 -10.69 -5.09 -1.72
CA VAL A 173 -9.27 -5.34 -2.00
C VAL A 173 -8.81 -4.26 -2.98
N ARG A 174 -8.21 -3.18 -2.49
CA ARG A 174 -7.88 -2.00 -3.30
C ARG A 174 -6.59 -2.17 -4.09
N TYR A 175 -5.65 -2.94 -3.56
CA TYR A 175 -4.38 -3.28 -4.19
C TYR A 175 -4.02 -4.72 -3.85
N ILE A 176 -3.43 -5.45 -4.79
CA ILE A 176 -2.82 -6.75 -4.55
C ILE A 176 -1.67 -6.98 -5.52
N SER A 177 -0.56 -7.56 -5.07
CA SER A 177 0.63 -7.80 -5.88
C SER A 177 1.29 -9.12 -5.51
N ILE A 178 1.96 -9.71 -6.50
CA ILE A 178 2.96 -10.77 -6.31
C ILE A 178 4.30 -10.24 -6.82
N ASP A 179 5.33 -10.40 -6.00
CA ASP A 179 6.72 -10.13 -6.30
C ASP A 179 7.56 -11.39 -6.02
N GLY A 180 7.84 -12.17 -7.06
CA GLY A 180 8.43 -13.49 -6.89
C GLY A 180 7.49 -14.39 -6.10
N SER A 181 7.85 -14.74 -4.86
CA SER A 181 6.96 -15.48 -3.96
C SER A 181 6.26 -14.60 -2.93
N LYS A 182 6.57 -13.30 -2.84
CA LYS A 182 6.01 -12.41 -1.84
C LYS A 182 4.70 -11.82 -2.34
N GLY A 183 3.65 -12.00 -1.56
CA GLY A 183 2.34 -11.43 -1.77
C GLY A 183 2.07 -10.28 -0.81
N TYR A 184 1.41 -9.25 -1.32
CA TYR A 184 1.01 -8.08 -0.55
C TYR A 184 -0.32 -7.57 -1.06
N ALA A 185 -1.23 -7.18 -0.17
CA ALA A 185 -2.50 -6.57 -0.51
C ALA A 185 -2.89 -5.46 0.47
N ILE A 186 -3.73 -4.54 0.00
CA ILE A 186 -4.38 -3.52 0.81
C ILE A 186 -5.88 -3.76 0.73
N VAL A 187 -6.50 -3.97 1.90
CA VAL A 187 -7.93 -4.23 2.02
C VAL A 187 -8.59 -3.12 2.84
N GLU A 188 -9.54 -2.43 2.23
CA GLU A 188 -10.33 -1.38 2.87
C GLU A 188 -11.36 -1.98 3.83
N GLY A 189 -11.39 -1.50 5.07
CA GLY A 189 -12.40 -1.80 6.08
C GLY A 189 -12.80 -0.55 6.86
N SER A 190 -12.82 -0.64 8.19
CA SER A 190 -12.93 0.54 9.07
C SER A 190 -11.74 1.48 8.94
N GLU A 191 -10.59 0.92 8.61
CA GLU A 191 -9.38 1.59 8.11
C GLU A 191 -8.78 0.70 7.02
N SER A 192 -7.63 1.08 6.45
CA SER A 192 -6.97 0.23 5.46
C SER A 192 -6.01 -0.75 6.14
N TYR A 193 -6.21 -2.03 5.86
CA TYR A 193 -5.41 -3.13 6.41
C TYR A 193 -4.45 -3.67 5.36
N GLU A 194 -3.24 -3.99 5.80
CA GLU A 194 -2.23 -4.66 4.98
C GLU A 194 -2.37 -6.16 5.19
N VAL A 195 -2.30 -6.92 4.10
CA VAL A 195 -2.27 -8.38 4.11
C VAL A 195 -0.99 -8.80 3.42
N GLU A 196 -0.16 -9.57 4.11
CA GLU A 196 1.08 -10.12 3.60
C GLU A 196 0.96 -11.64 3.54
N PHE A 197 1.57 -12.26 2.53
CA PHE A 197 1.54 -13.71 2.36
C PHE A 197 2.69 -14.17 1.48
N GLU A 198 2.98 -15.47 1.48
CA GLU A 198 3.78 -16.12 0.46
C GLU A 198 2.86 -16.86 -0.53
N TYR A 199 3.21 -16.80 -1.82
CA TYR A 199 2.56 -17.58 -2.87
C TYR A 199 3.60 -18.36 -3.67
N ARG A 200 3.44 -19.68 -3.72
CA ARG A 200 4.31 -20.57 -4.51
C ARG A 200 3.48 -21.69 -5.14
N ASN A 201 3.42 -21.74 -6.47
CA ASN A 201 2.79 -22.84 -7.22
C ASN A 201 1.37 -23.21 -6.75
N GLY A 202 0.54 -22.21 -6.44
CA GLY A 202 -0.83 -22.44 -5.97
C GLY A 202 -0.98 -22.62 -4.45
N GLU A 203 0.12 -22.66 -3.70
CA GLU A 203 0.11 -22.69 -2.23
C GLU A 203 0.29 -21.29 -1.64
N ILE A 204 -0.48 -21.03 -0.58
CA ILE A 204 -0.41 -19.82 0.25
C ILE A 204 0.21 -20.21 1.58
N GLY A 205 1.19 -19.43 2.04
CA GLY A 205 1.79 -19.55 3.38
C GLY A 205 1.99 -18.17 4.01
N GLN A 206 2.36 -18.12 5.29
CA GLN A 206 2.64 -16.87 6.02
C GLN A 206 1.58 -15.78 5.83
N LEU A 207 0.31 -16.18 5.71
CA LEU A 207 -0.81 -15.26 5.52
C LEU A 207 -1.07 -14.52 6.82
N ILE A 208 -0.84 -13.21 6.81
CA ILE A 208 -1.00 -12.35 7.97
C ILE A 208 -1.71 -11.04 7.58
N CYS A 209 -2.42 -10.45 8.52
CA CYS A 209 -3.12 -9.19 8.34
C CYS A 209 -2.81 -8.22 9.47
N SER A 210 -2.63 -6.95 9.14
CA SER A 210 -2.40 -5.87 10.10
C SER A 210 -3.65 -5.50 10.93
N CYS A 211 -4.70 -6.32 10.92
CA CYS A 211 -5.90 -6.10 11.73
C CYS A 211 -5.75 -6.75 13.11
N PHE A 212 -6.57 -6.34 14.07
CA PHE A 212 -6.47 -6.83 15.46
C PHE A 212 -6.98 -8.28 15.67
N CYS A 213 -7.35 -8.99 14.61
CA CYS A 213 -7.83 -10.38 14.73
C CYS A 213 -6.66 -11.30 15.07
N SER A 214 -6.85 -12.18 16.06
CA SER A 214 -5.88 -13.22 16.44
C SER A 214 -6.04 -14.51 15.63
N TYR A 215 -6.68 -14.43 14.46
CA TYR A 215 -7.06 -15.54 13.59
C TYR A 215 -7.26 -15.03 12.17
N ASN A 216 -7.24 -15.96 11.21
CA ASN A 216 -7.51 -15.68 9.80
C ASN A 216 -8.84 -14.93 9.61
N CYS A 217 -8.74 -13.70 9.15
CA CYS A 217 -9.79 -12.71 9.13
C CYS A 217 -10.47 -12.61 7.75
N LYS A 218 -11.53 -11.80 7.70
CA LYS A 218 -12.26 -11.50 6.47
C LYS A 218 -11.40 -10.77 5.42
N HIS A 219 -10.39 -10.01 5.83
CA HIS A 219 -9.52 -9.26 4.90
C HIS A 219 -8.60 -10.20 4.13
N GLU A 220 -7.99 -11.16 4.83
CA GLU A 220 -7.18 -12.22 4.22
C GLU A 220 -8.04 -13.05 3.28
N PHE A 221 -9.27 -13.40 3.69
CA PHE A 221 -10.15 -14.22 2.86
C PHE A 221 -10.56 -13.47 1.57
N ALA A 222 -10.88 -12.19 1.68
CA ALA A 222 -11.15 -11.33 0.53
C ALA A 222 -9.93 -11.19 -0.39
N ALA A 223 -8.73 -11.02 0.17
CA ALA A 223 -7.49 -10.95 -0.58
C ALA A 223 -7.21 -12.25 -1.35
N MET A 224 -7.47 -13.41 -0.76
CA MET A 224 -7.32 -14.70 -1.44
C MET A 224 -8.33 -14.88 -2.60
N LEU A 225 -9.58 -14.45 -2.42
CA LEU A 225 -10.56 -14.45 -3.51
C LEU A 225 -10.12 -13.54 -4.66
N GLN A 226 -9.67 -12.32 -4.36
CA GLN A 226 -9.17 -11.39 -5.37
C GLN A 226 -7.90 -11.93 -6.05
N LEU A 227 -6.98 -12.51 -5.28
CA LEU A 227 -5.76 -13.12 -5.82
C LEU A 227 -6.11 -14.21 -6.83
N LYS A 228 -7.04 -15.10 -6.46
CA LYS A 228 -7.50 -16.19 -7.32
C LYS A 228 -8.07 -15.67 -8.63
N GLU A 229 -9.04 -14.76 -8.58
CA GLU A 229 -9.63 -14.15 -9.78
C GLU A 229 -8.55 -13.47 -10.66
N THR A 230 -7.65 -12.72 -10.03
CA THR A 230 -6.59 -11.98 -10.73
C THR A 230 -5.65 -12.94 -11.45
N LEU A 231 -5.21 -14.01 -10.79
CA LEU A 231 -4.35 -15.03 -11.38
C LEU A 231 -5.05 -15.79 -12.52
N GLU A 232 -6.34 -16.14 -12.39
CA GLU A 232 -7.13 -16.77 -13.45
C GLU A 232 -7.21 -15.86 -14.70
N LEU A 233 -7.40 -14.55 -14.50
CA LEU A 233 -7.43 -13.58 -15.59
C LEU A 233 -6.06 -13.36 -16.23
N ILE A 234 -4.99 -13.36 -15.44
CA ILE A 234 -3.61 -13.28 -15.92
C ILE A 234 -3.27 -14.52 -16.73
N GLU A 235 -3.52 -15.73 -16.21
CA GLU A 235 -3.26 -16.99 -16.92
C GLU A 235 -3.99 -17.03 -18.27
N LYS A 236 -5.26 -16.60 -18.29
CA LYS A 236 -6.08 -16.63 -19.50
C LYS A 236 -5.64 -15.62 -20.58
N ASN A 237 -5.19 -14.43 -20.19
CA ASN A 237 -5.05 -13.30 -21.12
C ASN A 237 -3.62 -12.75 -21.23
N TYR A 238 -2.81 -12.93 -20.19
CA TYR A 238 -1.53 -12.21 -19.99
C TYR A 238 -0.41 -13.12 -19.46
N ALA A 239 -0.50 -14.45 -19.64
CA ALA A 239 0.45 -15.41 -19.08
C ALA A 239 1.91 -15.09 -19.45
N TYR A 240 2.15 -14.73 -20.72
CA TYR A 240 3.48 -14.35 -21.20
C TYR A 240 4.08 -13.15 -20.46
N GLU A 241 3.25 -12.14 -20.14
CA GLU A 241 3.71 -10.96 -19.40
C GLU A 241 4.14 -11.34 -17.98
N TYR A 242 3.36 -12.18 -17.31
CA TYR A 242 3.65 -12.63 -15.96
C TYR A 242 4.84 -13.58 -15.88
N GLU A 243 4.94 -14.57 -16.78
CA GLU A 243 6.06 -15.51 -16.84
C GLU A 243 7.40 -14.80 -17.05
N ARG A 244 7.40 -13.72 -17.83
CA ARG A 244 8.60 -12.92 -18.13
C ARG A 244 9.10 -12.14 -16.92
N THR A 245 8.20 -11.65 -16.07
CA THR A 245 8.55 -10.71 -14.99
C THR A 245 8.56 -11.35 -13.61
N GLY A 246 7.82 -12.46 -13.43
CA GLY A 246 7.54 -13.05 -12.12
C GLY A 246 6.86 -12.06 -11.16
N TYR A 247 6.17 -11.05 -11.71
CA TYR A 247 5.61 -9.94 -10.96
C TYR A 247 4.30 -9.47 -11.54
N PHE A 248 3.35 -9.15 -10.67
CA PHE A 248 2.25 -8.27 -11.03
C PHE A 248 1.87 -7.38 -9.84
N ALA A 249 1.31 -6.21 -10.15
CA ALA A 249 0.50 -5.43 -9.23
C ALA A 249 -0.86 -5.15 -9.85
N ALA A 250 -1.92 -5.35 -9.08
CA ALA A 250 -3.29 -5.10 -9.46
C ALA A 250 -3.87 -4.00 -8.55
N ILE A 251 -4.44 -2.97 -9.15
CA ILE A 251 -5.08 -1.85 -8.44
C ILE A 251 -6.54 -1.77 -8.84
N ASN A 252 -7.43 -1.57 -7.87
CA ASN A 252 -8.84 -1.35 -8.16
C ASN A 252 -8.99 -0.16 -9.13
N LYS A 253 -9.82 -0.32 -10.16
CA LYS A 253 -10.00 0.71 -11.19
C LYS A 253 -10.39 2.06 -10.57
N GLY A 254 -11.41 2.07 -9.72
CA GLY A 254 -11.87 3.29 -9.04
C GLY A 254 -10.78 3.95 -8.21
N THR A 255 -9.97 3.18 -7.50
CA THR A 255 -8.81 3.70 -6.76
C THR A 255 -7.80 4.37 -7.70
N LEU A 256 -7.40 3.71 -8.79
CA LEU A 256 -6.42 4.31 -9.70
C LEU A 256 -6.90 5.65 -10.24
N PHE A 257 -8.19 5.75 -10.63
CA PHE A 257 -8.78 7.01 -11.06
C PHE A 257 -8.77 8.06 -9.94
N ALA A 258 -9.26 7.70 -8.75
CA ALA A 258 -9.37 8.62 -7.62
C ALA A 258 -8.04 9.25 -7.18
N PHE A 259 -6.94 8.50 -7.29
CA PHE A 259 -5.63 8.97 -6.85
C PHE A 259 -4.76 9.50 -7.98
N ALA A 260 -4.64 8.73 -9.07
CA ALA A 260 -3.67 9.02 -10.12
C ALA A 260 -4.23 9.90 -11.25
N ILE A 261 -5.54 10.13 -11.31
CA ILE A 261 -6.20 10.86 -12.41
C ILE A 261 -6.99 12.05 -11.87
N ASP A 262 -7.82 11.84 -10.85
CA ASP A 262 -8.77 12.83 -10.37
C ASP A 262 -8.08 14.12 -9.90
N GLY A 263 -8.41 15.20 -10.60
CA GLY A 263 -7.91 16.55 -10.35
C GLY A 263 -6.45 16.77 -10.76
N LYS A 264 -5.94 16.00 -11.71
CA LYS A 264 -4.85 16.42 -12.59
C LYS A 264 -5.42 17.19 -13.78
N ASP A 265 -4.80 18.32 -14.14
CA ASP A 265 -5.24 19.15 -15.28
C ASP A 265 -4.74 18.62 -16.62
N THR A 266 -3.66 17.83 -16.62
CA THR A 266 -3.02 17.32 -17.83
C THR A 266 -2.59 15.86 -17.64
N GLY A 267 -2.52 15.14 -18.75
CA GLY A 267 -2.12 13.74 -18.80
C GLY A 267 -2.61 13.07 -20.07
N ASN A 268 -2.17 11.84 -20.28
CA ASN A 268 -2.57 10.98 -21.38
C ASN A 268 -2.78 9.56 -20.87
N PHE A 269 -3.83 8.90 -21.35
CA PHE A 269 -4.07 7.48 -21.15
C PHE A 269 -4.50 6.88 -22.50
N ILE A 270 -4.08 5.65 -22.78
CA ILE A 270 -4.39 4.94 -24.02
C ILE A 270 -5.26 3.74 -23.65
N LEU A 271 -6.39 3.56 -24.33
CA LEU A 271 -7.36 2.47 -24.15
C LEU A 271 -7.36 1.54 -25.36
#